data_AF-A0A0E2BJN4-F1
#
_entry.id   AF-A0A0E2BJN4-F1
#
_cell.length_a   1.000
_cell.length_b   1.000
_cell.length_c   1.000
_cell.angle_alpha   90.00
_cell.angle_beta   90.00
_cell.angle_gamma   90.00
#
_symmetry.space_group_name_H-M   'P 1'
#
loop_
_entity.id
_entity.type
_entity.pdbx_description
1 polymer ?
#
loop_
_entity_poly.entity_id
_entity_poly.type
_entity_poly.pdbx_seq_one_letter_code
_entity_poly.pdbx_strand_id
1 'polypeptide(L)'
;MNRADINEILTKILKAYEEMRIQSSLNGNSEVLEANREIGKILKSAEKKVTEQERSSGSWMKKISDALRKHLKGGFSERNLFYARKFYEIYGTTKLDVRLRAGLKTIY
;
A
#
# COMPACT_ATOMS: atom_id res chain seq x y z
N MET A 1 5.86 -11.10 -12.70
CA MET A 1 6.34 -11.10 -11.31
C MET A 1 6.48 -12.53 -10.82
N ASN A 2 7.68 -12.86 -10.34
CA ASN A 2 7.97 -14.16 -9.77
C ASN A 2 7.70 -14.18 -8.24
N ARG A 3 7.89 -15.33 -7.61
CA ARG A 3 7.66 -15.50 -6.16
C ARG A 3 8.61 -14.67 -5.30
N ALA A 4 9.86 -14.48 -5.73
CA ALA A 4 10.85 -13.70 -4.98
C ALA A 4 10.44 -12.22 -4.94
N ASP A 5 10.01 -11.65 -6.07
CA ASP A 5 9.49 -10.28 -6.13
C ASP A 5 8.30 -10.09 -5.18
N ILE A 6 7.37 -11.05 -5.21
CA ILE A 6 6.18 -11.02 -4.34
C ILE A 6 6.57 -11.04 -2.88
N ASN A 7 7.51 -11.91 -2.48
CA ASN A 7 7.97 -11.99 -1.10
C ASN A 7 8.67 -10.70 -0.65
N GLU A 8 9.51 -10.12 -1.52
CA GLU A 8 10.18 -8.84 -1.23
C GLU A 8 9.15 -7.72 -0.98
N ILE A 9 8.14 -7.62 -1.84
CA ILE A 9 7.05 -6.64 -1.72
C ILE A 9 6.22 -6.89 -0.46
N LEU A 10 5.88 -8.15 -0.19
CA LEU A 10 5.12 -8.56 0.97
C LEU A 10 5.83 -8.15 2.26
N THR A 11 7.12 -8.44 2.39
CA THR A 11 7.92 -8.05 3.57
C THR A 11 7.91 -6.54 3.77
N LYS A 12 8.07 -5.75 2.69
CA LYS A 12 8.06 -4.28 2.77
C LYS A 12 6.69 -3.73 3.18
N ILE A 13 5.60 -4.25 2.61
CA ILE A 13 4.23 -3.82 2.95
C ILE A 13 3.89 -4.20 4.39
N LEU A 14 4.20 -5.42 4.82
CA LEU A 14 3.96 -5.86 6.20
C LEU A 14 4.74 -5.02 7.20
N LYS A 15 5.99 -4.67 6.90
CA LYS A 15 6.79 -3.78 7.73
C LYS A 15 6.16 -2.40 7.86
N ALA A 16 5.79 -1.76 6.75
CA ALA A 16 5.13 -0.44 6.77
C ALA A 16 3.80 -0.47 7.55
N TYR A 17 3.04 -1.56 7.42
CA TYR A 17 1.78 -1.74 8.13
C TYR A 17 1.96 -1.93 9.65
N GLU A 18 2.93 -2.73 10.07
CA GLU A 18 3.19 -2.93 11.51
C GLU A 18 3.80 -1.68 12.16
N GLU A 19 4.71 -0.97 11.47
CA GLU A 19 5.22 0.34 11.92
C GLU A 19 4.08 1.34 12.12
N MET A 20 3.14 1.40 11.16
CA MET A 20 1.92 2.20 11.29
C MET A 20 1.10 1.79 12.50
N ARG A 21 0.81 0.49 12.70
CA ARG A 21 -0.01 0.04 13.84
C ARG A 21 0.57 0.44 15.18
N ILE A 22 1.90 0.36 15.32
CA ILE A 22 2.61 0.79 16.52
C ILE A 22 2.44 2.31 16.70
N GLN A 23 2.68 3.10 15.65
CA GLN A 23 2.63 4.57 15.72
C GLN A 23 1.20 5.15 15.78
N SER A 24 0.20 4.53 15.14
CA SER A 24 -1.18 5.01 15.11
C SER A 24 -1.86 4.89 16.48
N SER A 25 -1.43 3.92 17.30
CA SER A 25 -1.84 3.84 18.71
C SER A 25 -1.38 5.06 19.53
N LEU A 26 -0.43 5.84 19.01
CA LEU A 26 0.17 6.99 19.68
C LEU A 26 -0.22 8.33 19.02
N ASN A 27 -0.36 8.40 17.68
CA ASN A 27 -0.32 9.68 16.95
C ASN A 27 -1.47 9.97 15.95
N GLY A 28 -2.43 9.05 15.72
CA GLY A 28 -3.67 9.35 14.97
C GLY A 28 -3.63 9.15 13.44
N ASN A 29 -4.43 9.95 12.70
CA ASN A 29 -4.74 9.73 11.28
C ASN A 29 -3.56 10.02 10.31
N SER A 30 -2.54 10.77 10.72
CA SER A 30 -1.38 11.12 9.88
C SER A 30 -0.54 9.89 9.53
N GLU A 31 -0.40 8.98 10.50
CA GLU A 31 0.40 7.78 10.43
C GLU A 31 -0.22 6.80 9.43
N VAL A 32 -1.56 6.75 9.40
CA VAL A 32 -2.32 5.97 8.41
C VAL A 32 -2.09 6.50 7.00
N LEU A 33 -2.00 7.83 6.81
CA LEU A 33 -1.75 8.42 5.50
C LEU A 33 -0.31 8.20 5.03
N GLU A 34 0.67 8.35 5.92
CA GLU A 34 2.08 8.08 5.59
C GLU A 34 2.32 6.60 5.32
N ALA A 35 1.66 5.70 6.04
CA ALA A 35 1.71 4.26 5.76
C ALA A 35 1.10 3.93 4.39
N ASN A 36 -0.08 4.49 4.07
CA ASN A 36 -0.69 4.35 2.74
C ASN A 36 0.22 4.90 1.64
N ARG A 37 0.92 6.00 1.90
CA ARG A 37 1.91 6.56 0.98
C ARG A 37 3.08 5.61 0.76
N GLU A 38 3.67 5.07 1.82
CA GLU A 38 4.82 4.17 1.70
C GLU A 38 4.42 2.86 1.01
N ILE A 39 3.26 2.30 1.33
CA ILE A 39 2.67 1.16 0.61
C ILE A 39 2.51 1.51 -0.87
N GLY A 40 1.96 2.69 -1.17
CA GLY A 40 1.81 3.17 -2.55
C GLY A 40 3.14 3.31 -3.29
N LYS A 41 4.20 3.77 -2.64
CA LYS A 41 5.56 3.87 -3.17
C LYS A 41 6.16 2.49 -3.49
N ILE A 42 5.96 1.53 -2.59
CA ILE A 42 6.38 0.13 -2.81
C ILE A 42 5.67 -0.42 -4.05
N LEU A 43 4.34 -0.24 -4.14
CA LEU A 43 3.55 -0.71 -5.27
C LEU A 43 3.94 -0.02 -6.58
N LYS A 44 4.23 1.29 -6.56
CA LYS A 44 4.68 2.03 -7.74
C LYS A 44 6.05 1.55 -8.23
N SER A 45 6.93 1.18 -7.30
CA SER A 45 8.23 0.60 -7.63
C SER A 45 8.08 -0.82 -8.19
N ALA A 46 7.18 -1.63 -7.64
CA ALA A 46 6.86 -2.96 -8.13
C ALA A 46 6.27 -2.93 -9.55
N GLU A 47 5.41 -1.95 -9.87
CA GLU A 47 4.81 -1.76 -11.19
C GLU A 47 5.87 -1.59 -12.31
N LYS A 48 7.08 -1.11 -11.99
CA LYS A 48 8.18 -1.00 -12.98
C LYS A 48 8.76 -2.36 -13.38
N LYS A 49 8.60 -3.38 -12.54
CA LYS A 49 9.14 -4.74 -12.75
C LYS A 49 8.12 -5.69 -13.39
N VAL A 50 6.86 -5.27 -13.56
CA VAL A 50 5.81 -6.12 -14.15
C VAL A 50 5.85 -6.07 -15.68
N THR A 51 5.47 -7.17 -16.32
CA THR A 51 5.30 -7.21 -17.78
C THR A 51 4.09 -6.39 -18.19
N GLU A 52 4.00 -6.02 -19.47
CA GLU A 52 2.85 -5.28 -19.99
C GLU A 52 1.53 -6.07 -19.85
N GLN A 53 1.58 -7.38 -20.05
CA GLN A 53 0.44 -8.26 -19.86
C GLN A 53 -0.03 -8.29 -18.39
N GLU A 54 0.91 -8.34 -17.44
CA GLU A 54 0.55 -8.30 -16.02
C GLU A 54 -0.02 -6.93 -15.64
N ARG A 55 0.56 -5.85 -16.16
CA ARG A 55 0.12 -4.46 -15.92
C ARG A 55 -1.32 -4.25 -16.41
N SER A 56 -1.60 -4.59 -17.67
CA SER A 56 -2.91 -4.43 -18.31
C SER A 56 -4.00 -5.27 -17.66
N SER A 57 -3.68 -6.52 -17.29
CA SER A 57 -4.64 -7.41 -16.61
C SER A 57 -4.83 -7.12 -15.12
N GLY A 58 -3.95 -6.35 -14.49
CA GLY A 58 -3.94 -6.14 -13.03
C GLY A 58 -3.52 -7.39 -12.23
N SER A 59 -3.14 -8.48 -12.89
CA SER A 59 -2.85 -9.77 -12.24
C SER A 59 -1.72 -9.72 -11.21
N TRP A 60 -0.76 -8.81 -11.36
CA TRP A 60 0.30 -8.58 -10.37
C TRP A 60 -0.25 -8.08 -9.02
N MET A 61 -1.27 -7.22 -9.05
CA MET A 61 -1.89 -6.65 -7.86
C MET A 61 -2.75 -7.70 -7.14
N LYS A 62 -3.43 -8.56 -7.90
CA LYS A 62 -4.09 -9.76 -7.38
C LYS A 62 -3.12 -10.69 -6.65
N LYS A 63 -1.97 -11.02 -7.26
CA LYS A 63 -0.94 -11.87 -6.63
C LYS A 63 -0.47 -11.30 -5.28
N ILE A 64 -0.27 -9.98 -5.20
CA ILE A 64 0.13 -9.29 -3.96
C ILE A 64 -1.01 -9.32 -2.92
N SER A 65 -2.25 -9.00 -3.32
CA SER A 65 -3.44 -9.06 -2.46
C SER A 65 -3.63 -10.46 -1.87
N ASP A 66 -3.57 -11.50 -2.70
CA ASP A 66 -3.73 -12.89 -2.28
C ASP A 66 -2.61 -13.33 -1.33
N ALA A 67 -1.39 -12.84 -1.53
CA ALA A 67 -0.29 -13.09 -0.60
C ALA A 67 -0.53 -12.38 0.75
N LEU A 68 -0.87 -11.10 0.74
CA LEU A 68 -1.12 -10.31 1.96
C LEU A 68 -2.28 -10.87 2.79
N ARG A 69 -3.35 -11.34 2.14
CA ARG A 69 -4.52 -11.94 2.81
C ARG A 69 -4.20 -13.22 3.60
N LYS A 70 -3.07 -13.88 3.32
CA LYS A 70 -2.59 -15.02 4.13
C LYS A 70 -1.97 -14.58 5.44
N HIS A 71 -1.50 -13.33 5.52
CA HIS A 71 -0.85 -12.76 6.70
C HIS A 71 -1.79 -11.84 7.49
N LEU A 72 -2.74 -11.18 6.83
CA LEU A 72 -3.62 -10.18 7.42
C LEU A 72 -5.08 -10.46 7.08
N LYS A 73 -5.98 -10.31 8.06
CA LYS A 73 -7.41 -10.65 7.93
C LYS A 73 -8.22 -9.69 7.04
N GLY A 74 -7.69 -8.51 6.70
CA GLY A 74 -8.41 -7.47 5.96
C GLY A 74 -7.51 -6.32 5.52
N GLY A 75 -8.07 -5.32 4.82
CA GLY A 75 -7.36 -4.08 4.47
C GLY A 75 -6.53 -4.08 3.18
N PHE A 76 -6.23 -5.27 2.62
CA PHE A 76 -5.32 -5.39 1.47
C PHE A 76 -5.98 -6.04 0.25
N SER A 77 -7.22 -5.64 -0.05
CA SER A 77 -7.85 -6.00 -1.32
C SER A 77 -7.12 -5.39 -2.51
N GLU A 78 -7.29 -5.94 -3.71
CA GLU A 78 -6.79 -5.35 -4.96
C GLU A 78 -7.17 -3.86 -5.08
N ARG A 79 -8.40 -3.51 -4.70
CA ARG A 79 -8.88 -2.13 -4.70
C ARG A 79 -8.12 -1.25 -3.72
N ASN A 80 -7.85 -1.73 -2.51
CA ASN A 80 -7.08 -0.98 -1.51
C ASN A 80 -5.66 -0.74 -2.01
N LEU A 81 -5.02 -1.76 -2.58
CA LEU A 81 -3.67 -1.64 -3.16
C LEU A 81 -3.66 -0.65 -4.34
N PHE A 82 -4.68 -0.71 -5.20
CA PHE A 82 -4.82 0.24 -6.31
C PHE A 82 -4.88 1.68 -5.80
N TYR A 83 -5.69 1.95 -4.79
CA TYR A 83 -5.82 3.29 -4.22
C TYR A 83 -4.58 3.74 -3.45
N ALA A 84 -3.89 2.86 -2.73
CA ALA A 84 -2.60 3.20 -2.12
C ALA A 84 -1.57 3.62 -3.19
N ARG A 85 -1.48 2.86 -4.29
CA ARG A 85 -0.61 3.22 -5.42
C ARG A 85 -0.99 4.56 -6.03
N LYS A 86 -2.28 4.81 -6.28
CA LYS A 86 -2.77 6.08 -6.83
C LYS A 86 -2.58 7.25 -5.86
N PHE A 87 -2.74 7.01 -4.57
CA PHE A 87 -2.46 7.99 -3.53
C PHE A 87 -1.00 8.44 -3.60
N TYR A 88 -0.05 7.50 -3.70
CA TYR A 88 1.35 7.84 -3.90
C TYR A 88 1.62 8.54 -5.24
N GLU A 89 0.93 8.15 -6.31
CA GLU A 89 1.08 8.81 -7.61
C GLU A 89 0.70 10.30 -7.56
N ILE A 90 -0.32 10.65 -6.79
CA ILE A 90 -0.83 12.02 -6.66
C ILE A 90 -0.06 12.81 -5.58
N TYR A 91 0.22 12.17 -4.44
CA TYR A 91 0.70 12.83 -3.23
C TYR A 91 2.12 12.41 -2.82
N GLY A 92 2.83 11.61 -3.61
CA GLY A 92 4.08 10.96 -3.18
C GLY A 92 5.26 11.91 -2.92
N THR A 93 5.24 13.10 -3.52
CA THR A 93 6.28 14.13 -3.37
C THR A 93 5.80 15.38 -2.64
N THR A 94 4.52 15.47 -2.32
CA THR A 94 3.91 16.64 -1.66
C THR A 94 3.99 16.47 -0.14
N LYS A 95 4.21 17.55 0.61
CA LYS A 95 3.96 17.50 2.06
C LYS A 95 2.45 17.26 2.26
N LEU A 96 2.04 16.23 3.02
CA LEU A 96 0.62 16.01 3.27
C LEU A 96 0.04 17.23 4.00
N ASP A 97 -1.03 17.78 3.44
CA ASP A 97 -1.73 18.89 4.07
C ASP A 97 -2.28 18.46 5.43
N VAL A 98 -2.12 19.35 6.41
CA VAL A 98 -2.71 19.27 7.76
C VAL A 98 -4.20 18.93 7.73
N ARG A 99 -4.92 19.40 6.70
CA ARG A 99 -6.36 19.31 6.53
C ARG A 99 -6.85 17.95 6.03
N LEU A 100 -6.00 17.14 5.39
CA LEU A 100 -6.32 15.76 5.03
C LEU A 100 -6.52 14.86 6.27
N ARG A 101 -6.12 15.33 7.47
CA ARG A 101 -6.27 14.62 8.75
C ARG A 101 -7.72 14.46 9.22
N ALA A 102 -8.64 15.29 8.72
CA ALA A 102 -10.03 15.32 9.21
C ALA A 102 -11.02 14.46 8.39
N GLY A 103 -10.66 14.03 7.18
CA GLY A 103 -11.62 13.51 6.20
C GLY A 103 -11.71 11.99 6.03
N LEU A 104 -10.81 11.21 6.63
CA LEU A 104 -10.73 9.75 6.39
C LEU A 104 -10.93 8.98 7.69
N LYS A 105 -12.13 9.10 8.28
CA LYS A 105 -12.66 8.00 9.10
C LYS A 105 -12.99 6.86 8.14
N THR A 106 -12.47 5.67 8.42
CA THR A 106 -12.73 4.40 7.71
C THR A 106 -12.01 4.21 6.37
N ILE A 107 -10.73 3.86 6.44
CA ILE A 107 -10.15 2.86 5.54
C ILE A 107 -9.27 1.95 6.39
N TYR A 108 -9.87 0.99 7.10
CA TYR A 108 -9.35 -0.34 7.47
C TYR A 108 -10.42 -1.05 8.30
#